data_AF-A0A323TWW9-F1
#
_entry.id   AF-A0A323TWW9-F1
#
_cell.length_a   1.000
_cell.length_b   1.000
_cell.length_c   1.000
_cell.angle_alpha   90.00
_cell.angle_beta   90.00
_cell.angle_gamma   90.00
#
_symmetry.space_group_name_H-M   'P 1'
#
loop_
_entity.id
_entity.type
_entity.pdbx_description
1 polymer ?
#
loop_
_entity_poly.entity_id
_entity_poly.type
_entity_poly.pdbx_seq_one_letter_code
_entity_poly.pdbx_strand_id
1 'polypeptide(L)'
;MDKETFDLVEKIFTFLKIGNYNKLKNILNIIEKDYPNYYKIFENFKEKRIGEKVSDILSDVFDSLTLGGSPLVLLGKKAEKEEKEKKLISQKGLLKDEISEILKNYSEPSEEKNFLEFLLGKI
;
A
#
# COMPACT_ATOMS: atom_id res chain seq x y z
N MET A 1 -11.97 -7.63 10.26
CA MET A 1 -11.44 -6.45 9.55
C MET A 1 -12.48 -5.38 9.49
N ASP A 2 -12.24 -4.30 10.22
CA ASP A 2 -13.04 -3.08 10.10
C ASP A 2 -12.74 -2.35 8.78
N LYS A 3 -13.57 -1.36 8.43
CA LYS A 3 -13.46 -0.65 7.16
C LYS A 3 -12.15 0.15 7.06
N GLU A 4 -11.73 0.81 8.13
CA GLU A 4 -10.54 1.65 8.14
C GLU A 4 -9.28 0.81 7.93
N THR A 5 -9.20 -0.33 8.61
CA THR A 5 -8.13 -1.32 8.42
C THR A 5 -8.13 -1.88 7.01
N PHE A 6 -9.30 -2.21 6.45
CA PHE A 6 -9.41 -2.71 5.08
C PHE A 6 -8.90 -1.68 4.06
N ASP A 7 -9.36 -0.43 4.15
CA ASP A 7 -8.98 0.65 3.24
C ASP A 7 -7.46 0.89 3.30
N LEU A 8 -6.84 0.80 4.48
CA LEU A 8 -5.39 0.92 4.63
C LEU A 8 -4.63 -0.24 3.98
N VAL A 9 -5.07 -1.49 4.18
CA VAL A 9 -4.42 -2.67 3.59
C VAL A 9 -4.52 -2.62 2.06
N GLU A 10 -5.66 -2.16 1.53
CA GLU A 10 -5.86 -1.95 0.10
C GLU A 10 -4.88 -0.89 -0.46
N LYS A 11 -4.70 0.24 0.24
CA LYS A 11 -3.70 1.27 -0.13
C LYS A 11 -2.29 0.69 -0.15
N ILE A 12 -1.90 -0.09 0.87
CA ILE A 12 -0.58 -0.73 0.96
C ILE A 12 -0.35 -1.67 -0.22
N PHE A 13 -1.31 -2.54 -0.52
CA PHE A 13 -1.16 -3.52 -1.58
C PHE A 13 -1.13 -2.85 -2.95
N THR A 14 -1.91 -1.79 -3.14
CA THR A 14 -1.86 -0.95 -4.34
C THR A 14 -0.50 -0.29 -4.49
N PHE A 15 0.03 0.33 -3.43
CA PHE A 15 1.38 0.91 -3.42
C PHE A 15 2.45 -0.11 -3.81
N LEU A 16 2.42 -1.30 -3.20
CA LEU A 16 3.36 -2.37 -3.51
C LEU A 16 3.18 -2.91 -4.92
N LYS A 17 1.95 -3.01 -5.44
CA LYS A 17 1.69 -3.48 -6.81
C LYS A 17 2.37 -2.61 -7.86
N ILE A 18 2.38 -1.29 -7.64
CA ILE A 18 3.00 -0.29 -8.53
C ILE A 18 4.51 -0.24 -8.34
N GLY A 19 4.96 -0.09 -7.08
CA GLY A 19 6.36 0.16 -6.78
C GLY A 19 7.22 -1.09 -6.76
N ASN A 20 6.68 -2.23 -6.29
CA ASN A 20 7.42 -3.48 -6.15
C ASN A 20 6.50 -4.71 -6.11
N TYR A 21 5.98 -5.09 -7.28
CA TYR A 21 5.05 -6.23 -7.39
C TYR A 21 5.62 -7.56 -6.89
N ASN A 22 6.94 -7.79 -7.03
CA ASN A 22 7.57 -8.99 -6.51
C ASN A 22 7.48 -9.06 -4.98
N LYS A 23 7.65 -7.91 -4.31
CA LYS A 23 7.46 -7.80 -2.87
C LYS A 23 6.01 -8.05 -2.46
N LEU A 24 5.04 -7.50 -3.19
CA LEU A 24 3.62 -7.80 -2.97
C LEU A 24 3.35 -9.31 -3.09
N LYS A 25 3.82 -9.94 -4.16
CA LYS A 25 3.64 -11.39 -4.38
C LYS A 25 4.20 -12.22 -3.23
N ASN A 26 5.39 -11.86 -2.73
CA ASN A 26 5.99 -12.54 -1.58
C ASN A 26 5.16 -12.36 -0.30
N ILE A 27 4.62 -11.17 -0.08
CA ILE A 27 3.72 -10.89 1.05
C ILE A 27 2.44 -11.71 0.92
N LEU A 28 1.79 -11.70 -0.24
CA LEU A 28 0.57 -12.48 -0.49
C LEU A 28 0.78 -13.98 -0.26
N ASN A 29 1.91 -14.54 -0.68
CA ASN A 29 2.22 -15.96 -0.42
C ASN A 29 2.36 -16.28 1.08
N ILE A 30 2.91 -15.34 1.88
CA ILE A 30 3.00 -15.52 3.33
C ILE A 30 1.61 -15.43 3.96
N ILE A 31 0.78 -14.48 3.52
CA ILE A 31 -0.60 -14.30 3.98
C ILE A 31 -1.46 -15.51 3.62
N GLU A 32 -1.31 -16.08 2.42
CA GLU A 32 -2.02 -17.31 2.01
C GLU A 32 -1.80 -18.46 2.99
N LYS A 33 -0.59 -18.56 3.55
CA LYS A 33 -0.22 -19.60 4.51
C LYS A 33 -0.60 -19.27 5.95
N ASP A 34 -0.23 -18.07 6.41
CA ASP A 34 -0.27 -17.72 7.83
C ASP A 34 -1.56 -16.98 8.23
N TYR A 35 -2.27 -16.41 7.24
CA TYR A 35 -3.48 -15.59 7.40
C TYR A 35 -4.54 -15.88 6.30
N PRO A 36 -4.98 -17.14 6.13
CA PRO A 36 -5.79 -17.56 4.98
C PRO A 36 -7.14 -16.82 4.86
N ASN A 37 -7.71 -16.36 5.99
CA ASN A 37 -8.94 -15.59 5.99
C ASN A 37 -8.75 -14.21 5.33
N TYR A 38 -7.64 -13.53 5.62
CA TYR A 38 -7.31 -12.25 5.00
C TYR A 38 -6.85 -12.43 3.56
N TYR A 39 -6.16 -13.52 3.22
CA TYR A 39 -5.78 -13.81 1.83
C TYR A 39 -6.98 -13.83 0.89
N LYS A 40 -8.08 -14.50 1.27
CA LYS A 40 -9.32 -14.55 0.46
C LYS A 40 -9.88 -13.17 0.12
N ILE A 41 -9.67 -12.18 0.99
CA ILE A 41 -10.14 -10.80 0.79
C ILE A 41 -9.29 -10.12 -0.30
N PHE A 42 -7.99 -10.41 -0.35
CA PHE A 42 -7.02 -9.69 -1.17
C PHE A 42 -6.42 -10.52 -2.32
N GLU A 43 -6.94 -11.71 -2.60
CA GLU A 43 -6.38 -12.60 -3.65
C GLU A 43 -6.36 -11.94 -5.04
N ASN A 44 -7.29 -11.01 -5.31
CA ASN A 44 -7.34 -10.22 -6.54
C ASN A 44 -6.04 -9.40 -6.78
N PHE A 45 -5.26 -9.11 -5.74
CA PHE A 45 -3.96 -8.43 -5.86
C PHE A 45 -2.85 -9.33 -6.43
N LYS A 46 -3.06 -10.65 -6.51
CA LYS A 46 -2.15 -11.62 -7.14
C LYS A 46 -2.09 -11.48 -8.66
N GLU A 47 -3.03 -10.79 -9.26
CA GLU A 47 -2.98 -10.48 -10.68
C GLU A 47 -2.14 -9.23 -10.92
N LYS A 48 -1.16 -9.32 -11.83
CA LYS A 48 -0.32 -8.16 -12.21
C LYS A 48 -1.12 -7.08 -12.95
N ARG A 49 -2.23 -7.45 -13.59
CA ARG A 49 -3.03 -6.51 -14.38
C ARG A 49 -3.60 -5.42 -13.46
N ILE A 50 -3.32 -4.17 -13.81
CA ILE A 50 -3.97 -2.99 -13.26
C ILE A 50 -5.15 -2.79 -14.21
N GLY A 51 -6.37 -3.14 -13.80
CA GLY A 51 -7.56 -2.86 -14.60
C GLY A 51 -7.81 -1.34 -14.66
N GLU A 52 -8.60 -0.88 -15.64
CA GLU A 52 -8.93 0.54 -15.84
C GLU A 52 -9.50 1.23 -14.58
N LYS A 53 -10.25 0.50 -13.75
CA LYS A 53 -10.75 1.02 -12.46
C LYS A 53 -9.66 1.26 -11.43
N VAL A 54 -8.58 0.47 -11.47
CA VAL A 54 -7.45 0.67 -10.57
C VAL A 54 -6.74 1.94 -10.97
N SER A 55 -6.55 2.25 -12.26
CA SER A 55 -5.93 3.52 -12.68
C SER A 55 -6.69 4.77 -12.24
N ASP A 56 -8.02 4.73 -12.15
CA ASP A 56 -8.81 5.84 -11.60
C ASP A 56 -8.56 5.98 -10.08
N ILE A 57 -8.53 4.86 -9.35
CA ILE A 57 -8.09 4.81 -7.94
C ILE A 57 -6.62 5.25 -7.81
N LEU A 58 -5.77 5.00 -8.82
CA LEU A 58 -4.37 5.42 -8.82
C LEU A 58 -4.24 6.93 -8.96
N SER A 59 -5.08 7.56 -9.79
CA SER A 59 -5.15 9.02 -9.85
C SER A 59 -5.56 9.53 -8.48
N ASP A 60 -6.67 9.05 -7.91
CA ASP A 60 -7.13 9.51 -6.61
C ASP A 60 -6.15 9.24 -5.47
N VAL A 61 -5.44 8.11 -5.44
CA VAL A 61 -4.42 7.82 -4.42
C VAL A 61 -3.15 8.64 -4.64
N PHE A 62 -2.67 8.80 -5.88
CA PHE A 62 -1.51 9.65 -6.13
C PHE A 62 -1.83 11.15 -6.01
N ASP A 63 -3.06 11.55 -6.29
CA ASP A 63 -3.58 12.92 -6.26
C ASP A 63 -3.97 13.32 -4.82
N SER A 64 -4.60 12.43 -4.05
CA SER A 64 -4.84 12.63 -2.61
C SER A 64 -3.54 12.65 -1.81
N LEU A 65 -2.49 11.99 -2.30
CA LEU A 65 -1.14 12.03 -1.73
C LEU A 65 -0.28 13.17 -2.29
N THR A 66 -0.79 14.00 -3.21
CA THR A 66 -0.16 15.25 -3.63
C THR A 66 -0.77 16.44 -2.88
N LEU A 67 -0.22 16.76 -1.73
CA LEU A 67 -0.37 18.09 -1.16
C LEU A 67 0.30 19.12 -2.10
N GLY A 68 -0.51 19.88 -2.85
CA GLY A 68 -0.10 21.10 -3.53
C GLY A 68 0.39 20.88 -4.97
N GLY A 69 -0.49 21.17 -5.93
CA GLY A 69 -0.29 20.91 -7.35
C GLY A 69 0.95 21.57 -7.96
N SER A 70 1.72 20.77 -8.69
CA SER A 70 2.48 21.27 -9.83
C SER A 70 2.54 20.16 -10.88
N PRO A 71 2.08 20.41 -12.12
CA PRO A 71 2.16 19.44 -13.20
C PRO A 71 3.62 19.06 -13.47
N LEU A 72 3.89 17.76 -13.59
CA LEU A 72 5.18 17.10 -13.88
C LEU A 72 5.80 17.46 -15.26
N VAL A 73 5.58 18.68 -15.76
CA VAL A 73 5.78 19.03 -17.18
C VAL A 73 7.20 19.53 -17.50
N LEU A 74 8.12 19.67 -16.53
CA LEU A 74 9.38 20.41 -16.78
C LEU A 74 10.71 19.77 -16.33
N LEU A 75 10.75 18.49 -15.93
CA LEU A 75 12.01 17.86 -15.50
C LEU A 75 12.43 16.73 -16.45
N GLY A 76 13.68 16.80 -16.94
CA GLY A 76 14.23 15.79 -17.85
C GLY A 76 14.26 14.39 -17.24
N LYS A 77 14.30 13.34 -18.07
CA LYS A 77 14.14 11.90 -17.70
C LYS A 77 14.91 11.42 -16.45
N LYS A 78 16.06 12.03 -16.13
CA LYS A 78 16.85 11.72 -14.92
C LYS A 78 16.25 12.32 -13.65
N ALA A 79 15.78 13.57 -13.71
CA ALA A 79 15.14 14.25 -12.60
C ALA A 79 13.75 13.67 -12.30
N GLU A 80 13.01 13.24 -13.35
CA GLU A 80 11.73 12.54 -13.20
C GLU A 80 11.87 11.22 -12.42
N LYS A 81 12.95 10.45 -12.66
CA LYS A 81 13.22 9.20 -11.94
C LYS A 81 13.54 9.44 -10.46
N GLU A 82 14.38 10.44 -10.18
CA GLU A 82 14.79 10.80 -8.82
C GLU A 82 13.61 11.32 -7.98
N GLU A 83 12.72 12.11 -8.59
CA GLU A 83 11.50 12.60 -7.95
C GLU A 83 10.51 11.47 -7.65
N LYS A 84 10.33 10.53 -8.59
CA LYS A 84 9.52 9.33 -8.38
C LYS A 84 10.05 8.47 -7.23
N GLU A 85 11.37 8.28 -7.14
CA GLU A 85 11.98 7.52 -6.04
C GLU A 85 11.77 8.22 -4.69
N LYS A 86 11.97 9.54 -4.61
CA LYS A 86 11.71 10.32 -3.39
C LYS A 86 10.24 10.26 -2.97
N LYS A 87 9.30 10.36 -3.92
CA LYS A 87 7.86 10.26 -3.64
C LYS A 87 7.48 8.87 -3.12
N LEU A 88 8.05 7.79 -3.69
CA LEU A 88 7.82 6.43 -3.19
C LEU A 88 8.34 6.23 -1.76
N ILE A 89 9.51 6.80 -1.42
CA ILE A 89 10.05 6.74 -0.05
C ILE A 89 9.16 7.51 0.93
N SER A 90 8.70 8.70 0.55
CA SER A 90 7.79 9.51 1.36
C SER A 90 6.45 8.81 1.61
N GLN A 91 5.82 8.27 0.55
CA GLN A 91 4.57 7.52 0.64
C GLN A 91 4.71 6.26 1.50
N LYS A 92 5.83 5.55 1.39
CA LYS A 92 6.15 4.43 2.26
C LYS A 92 6.19 4.85 3.74
N GLY A 93 6.73 6.03 4.05
CA GLY A 93 6.72 6.59 5.41
C GLY A 93 5.30 6.81 5.92
N LEU A 94 4.48 7.51 5.14
CA LEU A 94 3.08 7.80 5.48
C LEU A 94 2.26 6.53 5.76
N LEU A 95 2.40 5.50 4.91
CA LEU A 95 1.71 4.23 5.12
C LEU A 95 2.13 3.54 6.43
N LYS A 96 3.40 3.66 6.82
CA LYS A 96 3.86 3.12 8.12
C LYS A 96 3.27 3.89 9.29
N ASP A 97 3.18 5.20 9.17
CA ASP A 97 2.62 6.06 10.20
C ASP A 97 1.12 5.79 10.37
N GLU A 98 0.37 5.66 9.27
CA GLU A 98 -1.06 5.28 9.27
C GLU A 98 -1.28 3.92 9.95
N ILE A 99 -0.49 2.89 9.60
CA ILE A 99 -0.58 1.57 10.28
C ILE A 99 -0.27 1.70 11.77
N SER A 100 0.77 2.46 12.11
CA SER A 100 1.19 2.66 13.50
C SER A 100 0.14 3.40 14.32
N GLU A 101 -0.61 4.30 13.70
CA GLU A 101 -1.72 5.02 14.32
C GLU A 101 -2.91 4.09 14.60
N ILE A 102 -3.34 3.30 13.60
CA ILE A 102 -4.39 2.30 13.80
C ILE A 102 -4.01 1.30 14.89
N LEU A 103 -2.76 0.84 14.92
CA LEU A 103 -2.26 -0.10 15.93
C LEU A 103 -2.37 0.43 17.37
N LYS A 104 -2.34 1.75 17.59
CA LYS A 104 -2.53 2.35 18.93
C LYS A 104 -3.96 2.14 19.46
N ASN A 105 -4.93 1.96 18.57
CA ASN A 105 -6.32 1.73 18.94
C ASN A 105 -6.57 0.28 19.41
N TYR A 106 -5.62 -0.63 19.18
CA TYR A 106 -5.70 -2.02 19.64
C TYR A 106 -5.10 -2.19 21.04
N SER A 107 -5.97 -2.19 22.05
CA SER A 107 -5.61 -2.40 23.46
C SER A 107 -5.21 -3.85 23.77
N GLU A 108 -5.81 -4.83 23.09
CA GLU A 108 -5.54 -6.27 23.29
C GLU A 108 -4.95 -6.92 22.03
N PRO A 109 -4.18 -8.02 22.17
CA PRO A 109 -3.76 -8.82 21.02
C PRO A 109 -4.97 -9.36 20.27
N SER A 110 -5.02 -9.14 18.96
CA SER A 110 -6.05 -9.66 18.07
C SER A 110 -5.42 -10.19 16.79
N GLU A 111 -6.13 -11.07 16.07
CA GLU A 111 -5.66 -11.57 14.77
C GLU A 111 -5.42 -10.40 13.78
N GLU A 112 -6.26 -9.38 13.84
CA GLU A 112 -6.16 -8.16 13.02
C GLU A 112 -4.95 -7.31 13.40
N LYS A 113 -4.69 -7.14 14.71
CA LYS A 113 -3.49 -6.46 15.21
C LYS A 113 -2.22 -7.18 14.74
N ASN A 114 -2.15 -8.49 14.90
CA ASN A 114 -1.00 -9.31 14.49
C ASN A 114 -0.76 -9.22 12.97
N PHE A 115 -1.84 -9.21 12.19
CA PHE A 115 -1.77 -9.02 10.74
C PHE A 115 -1.21 -7.64 10.35
N LEU A 116 -1.66 -6.58 11.02
CA LEU A 116 -1.15 -5.22 10.78
C LEU A 116 0.32 -5.06 11.20
N GLU A 117 0.71 -5.63 12.34
CA GLU A 117 2.12 -5.67 12.78
C GLU A 117 3.00 -6.42 11.77
N PHE A 118 2.51 -7.53 11.23
CA PHE A 118 3.17 -8.26 10.14
C PHE A 118 3.36 -7.36 8.92
N LEU A 119 2.31 -6.68 8.45
CA LEU A 119 2.38 -5.79 7.29
C LEU A 119 3.35 -4.62 7.52
N LEU A 120 3.33 -4.02 8.71
CA LEU A 120 4.25 -2.94 9.10
C LEU A 120 5.71 -3.39 8.99
N GLY A 121 6.01 -4.62 9.42
CA GLY A 121 7.34 -5.22 9.30
C GLY A 121 7.76 -5.56 7.87
N LYS A 122 6.79 -5.66 6.94
CA LYS A 122 7.07 -5.95 5.52
C LYS A 122 7.23 -4.69 4.68
N ILE A 123 6.67 -3.55 5.04
CA ILE A 123 6.70 -2.32 4.22
C ILE A 123 8.07 -1.65 4.27
#